data_AF-A0A0Q6UBJ7-F1
#
_entry.id   AF-A0A0Q6UBJ7-F1
#
_cell.length_a   1.000
_cell.length_b   1.000
_cell.length_c   1.000
_cell.angle_alpha   90.00
_cell.angle_beta   90.00
_cell.angle_gamma   90.00
#
_symmetry.space_group_name_H-M   'P 1'
#
loop_
_entity.id
_entity.type
_entity.pdbx_description
1 polymer ?
#
loop_
_entity_poly.entity_id
_entity_poly.type
_entity_poly.pdbx_seq_one_letter_code
_entity_poly.pdbx_strand_id
1 'polypeptide(L)' 'MKAPIMTTLTLVFNGPSNQARRALGGLLQRYRSAYFVERSSNEYAVTADDATVAELTKQPLWSAQLAQAPVRG' A
#
# COMPACT_ATOMS: atom_id res chain seq x y z
N MET A 1 -19.33 -9.22 -15.68
CA MET A 1 -18.65 -8.32 -14.71
C MET A 1 -17.15 -8.61 -14.81
N LYS A 2 -16.31 -7.61 -15.12
CA LYS A 2 -14.84 -7.80 -15.17
C LYS A 2 -14.34 -7.75 -13.73
N ALA A 3 -13.52 -8.71 -13.31
CA ALA A 3 -12.89 -8.66 -11.99
C ALA A 3 -12.04 -7.39 -11.87
N PRO A 4 -11.99 -6.73 -10.69
CA PRO A 4 -11.12 -5.58 -10.47
C PRO A 4 -9.67 -5.99 -10.71
N ILE A 5 -8.91 -5.12 -11.38
CA ILE A 5 -7.46 -5.31 -11.53
C ILE A 5 -6.85 -5.09 -10.16
N MET A 6 -6.13 -6.09 -9.67
CA MET A 6 -5.41 -6.02 -8.41
C MET A 6 -3.97 -5.59 -8.73
N THR A 7 -3.58 -4.45 -8.17
CA THR A 7 -2.26 -3.86 -8.37
C THR A 7 -1.48 -3.96 -7.07
N THR A 8 -0.20 -4.32 -7.18
CA THR A 8 0.71 -4.36 -6.03
C THR A 8 1.58 -3.10 -6.01
N LEU A 9 1.66 -2.46 -4.86
CA LEU A 9 2.51 -1.30 -4.61
C LEU A 9 3.32 -1.50 -3.32
N THR A 10 4.47 -0.85 -3.25
CA THR A 10 5.23 -0.67 -2.03
C THR A 10 4.76 0.61 -1.36
N LEU A 11 4.34 0.50 -0.10
CA LEU A 11 3.92 1.60 0.74
C LEU A 11 4.96 1.82 1.83
N VAL A 12 5.60 2.99 1.83
CA VAL A 12 6.64 3.37 2.79
C VAL A 12 6.09 4.44 3.72
N PHE A 13 6.13 4.20 5.02
CA PHE A 13 5.76 5.18 6.03
C PHE A 13 6.89 6.22 6.18
N ASN A 14 6.54 7.50 6.02
CA ASN A 14 7.50 8.60 6.04
C ASN A 14 7.81 9.12 7.46
N GLY A 15 7.13 8.59 8.49
CA GLY A 15 7.30 9.00 9.87
C GLY A 15 8.17 8.05 10.72
N PRO A 16 8.21 8.28 12.05
CA PRO A 16 8.92 7.42 12.99
C PRO A 16 8.41 5.98 12.96
N SER A 17 9.31 4.99 13.00
CA SER A 17 8.95 3.59 12.83
C SER A 17 8.03 3.03 13.91
N ASN A 18 8.12 3.55 15.13
CA ASN A 18 7.20 3.22 16.21
C ASN A 18 5.75 3.69 15.97
N GLN A 19 5.50 4.56 15.00
CA GLN A 19 4.17 5.03 14.61
C GLN A 19 3.62 4.32 13.36
N ALA A 20 4.47 3.66 12.57
CA ALA A 20 4.09 3.04 11.30
C ALA A 20 2.91 2.06 11.45
N ARG A 21 2.97 1.16 12.44
CA ARG A 21 1.88 0.19 12.70
C ARG A 21 0.58 0.85 13.14
N ARG A 22 0.63 1.95 13.89
CA ARG A 22 -0.56 2.70 14.28
C ARG A 22 -1.20 3.39 13.07
N ALA A 23 -0.38 4.02 12.23
CA ALA A 23 -0.85 4.61 10.98
C ALA A 23 -1.42 3.56 10.02
N LEU A 24 -0.77 2.38 9.94
CA LEU A 24 -1.25 1.24 9.13
C LEU A 24 -2.62 0.77 9.60
N GLY A 25 -2.86 0.73 10.91
CA GLY A 25 -4.17 0.40 11.48
C GLY A 25 -5.29 1.28 10.92
N GLY A 26 -5.03 2.57 10.68
CA GLY A 26 -5.99 3.46 10.04
C GLY A 26 -6.28 3.09 8.58
N LEU A 27 -5.25 2.69 7.82
CA LEU A 27 -5.41 2.23 6.44
C LEU A 27 -6.18 0.91 6.37
N LEU A 28 -5.89 -0.05 7.25
CA LEU A 28 -6.59 -1.34 7.31
C LEU A 28 -8.09 -1.18 7.62
N GLN A 29 -8.45 -0.21 8.46
CA GLN A 29 -9.86 0.07 8.76
C GLN A 29 -10.58 0.71 7.57
N ARG A 30 -9.89 1.59 6.83
CA ARG A 30 -10.46 2.33 5.68
C ARG A 30 -10.53 1.49 4.41
N TYR A 31 -9.53 0.67 4.14
CA TYR A 31 -9.34 -0.07 2.90
C TYR A 31 -9.43 -1.58 3.13
N ARG A 32 -10.64 -2.07 3.44
CA ARG A 32 -10.86 -3.48 3.80
C ARG A 32 -10.64 -4.48 2.67
N SER A 33 -10.63 -4.02 1.42
CA SER A 33 -10.31 -4.84 0.24
C SER A 33 -8.82 -4.97 -0.03
N ALA A 34 -7.97 -4.17 0.63
CA ALA A 34 -6.54 -4.18 0.43
C ALA A 34 -5.83 -5.17 1.36
N TYR A 35 -4.84 -5.86 0.81
CA TYR A 35 -3.99 -6.78 1.53
C TYR A 35 -2.62 -6.16 1.78
N PHE A 36 -2.19 -6.11 3.03
CA PHE A 36 -0.93 -5.48 3.45
C PHE A 36 0.01 -6.52 4.04
N VAL A 37 1.26 -6.55 3.57
CA VAL A 37 2.33 -7.43 4.05
C VAL A 37 3.50 -6.57 4.52
N GLU A 38 3.85 -6.67 5.79
CA GLU A 38 5.04 -5.99 6.35
C GLU A 38 6.32 -6.58 5.74
N ARG A 39 7.15 -5.71 5.13
CA ARG A 39 8.49 -6.04 4.61
C ARG A 39 9.57 -5.58 5.58
N SER A 40 9.37 -4.41 6.17
CA SER A 40 10.20 -3.84 7.23
C SER A 40 9.35 -2.97 8.14
N SER A 41 9.93 -2.40 9.21
CA SER A 41 9.19 -1.58 10.18
C SER A 41 8.40 -0.42 9.54
N ASN A 42 8.88 0.10 8.41
CA ASN A 42 8.24 1.23 7.70
C ASN A 42 7.74 0.85 6.31
N GLU A 43 7.97 -0.36 5.82
CA GLU A 43 7.68 -0.73 4.44
C GLU A 43 6.70 -1.89 4.37
N TYR A 44 5.69 -1.73 3.53
CA TYR A 44 4.60 -2.68 3.36
C TYR A 44 4.36 -2.93 1.88
N ALA A 45 4.29 -4.19 1.47
CA ALA A 45 3.74 -4.54 0.17
C ALA A 45 2.21 -4.53 0.28
N VAL A 46 1.53 -3.83 -0.61
CA VAL A 46 0.08 -3.66 -0.58
C VAL A 46 -0.50 -4.10 -1.92
N THR A 47 -1.43 -5.05 -1.89
CA THR A 47 -2.19 -5.47 -3.07
C THR A 47 -3.63 -4.98 -2.93
N ALA A 48 -4.09 -4.15 -3.86
CA ALA A 48 -5.41 -3.55 -3.80
C ALA A 48 -5.97 -3.27 -5.20
N ASP A 49 -7.27 -2.98 -5.28
CA ASP A 49 -7.90 -2.51 -6.51
C ASP A 49 -7.44 -1.09 -6.91
N ASP A 50 -7.60 -0.74 -8.19
CA ASP A 50 -7.12 0.55 -8.72
C ASP A 50 -7.68 1.78 -7.99
N ALA A 51 -8.92 1.72 -7.48
CA ALA A 51 -9.50 2.84 -6.73
C ALA A 51 -8.79 3.00 -5.38
N THR A 52 -8.55 1.90 -4.68
CA THR A 52 -7.78 1.90 -3.44
C THR A 52 -6.33 2.33 -3.66
N VAL A 53 -5.69 1.89 -4.75
CA VAL A 53 -4.32 2.31 -5.12
C VAL A 53 -4.26 3.82 -5.30
N ALA A 54 -5.20 4.41 -6.05
CA ALA A 54 -5.26 5.85 -6.28
C ALA A 54 -5.49 6.67 -5.00
N GLU A 55 -6.12 6.08 -3.99
CA GLU A 55 -6.30 6.72 -2.68
C GLU A 55 -5.08 6.54 -1.77
N LEU A 56 -4.38 5.41 -1.87
CA LEU A 56 -3.13 5.15 -1.14
C LEU A 56 -2.00 6.08 -1.60
N THR A 57 -1.94 6.42 -2.89
CA THR A 57 -0.94 7.38 -3.42
C THR A 57 -1.13 8.81 -2.93
N LYS A 58 -2.30 9.15 -2.37
CA LYS A 58 -2.61 10.49 -1.84
C LYS A 58 -2.39 10.61 -0.34
N GLN A 59 -1.97 9.54 0.34
CA GLN A 59 -1.85 9.56 1.79
C GLN A 59 -0.63 10.39 2.23
N PRO A 60 -0.79 11.44 3.06
CA PRO A 60 0.28 12.40 3.33
C PRO A 60 1.46 11.81 4.11
N LEU A 61 1.23 10.77 4.91
CA LEU A 61 2.27 10.10 5.71
C LEU A 61 2.93 8.93 4.98
N TRP A 62 2.53 8.64 3.73
CA TRP A 62 2.95 7.45 3.02
C TRP A 62 3.45 7.77 1.62
N SER A 63 4.56 7.15 1.25
CA SER A 63 5.05 7.12 -0.12
C SER A 63 4.62 5.81 -0.76
N ALA A 64 3.85 5.90 -1.85
CA ALA A 64 3.41 4.74 -2.61
C ALA A 64 4.21 4.62 -3.91
N GLN A 65 4.87 3.50 -4.11
CA GLN A 65 5.57 3.17 -5.35
C GLN A 65 4.93 1.94 -5.96
N LEU A 66 4.39 2.05 -7.18
CA LEU A 66 3.90 0.88 -7.90
C LEU A 66 5.05 -0.11 -8.04
N ALA A 67 4.81 -1.38 -7.70
CA ALA A 67 5.79 -2.42 -7.99
C ALA A 67 5.87 -2.48 -9.52
N GLN A 68 6.95 -1.97 -10.10
CA GLN A 68 7.19 -2.11 -11.53
C GLN A 68 7.06 -3.59 -11.85
N ALA A 69 6.20 -3.93 -12.82
CA ALA A 69 6.15 -5.27 -13.37
C ALA A 69 7.59 -5.68 -13.69
N PRO A 70 8.02 -6.92 -13.37
CA PRO A 70 9.39 -7.31 -13.64
C PRO A 70 9.63 -7.11 -15.13
N VAL A 71 10.50 -6.16 -15.46
CA VAL A 71 11.08 -6.03 -16.79
C VAL A 71 11.85 -7.32 -17.03
N ARG A 72 11.19 -8.28 -17.67
CA ARG A 72 11.84 -9.45 -18.22
C ARG A 72 12.57 -8.99 -19.48
N GLY A 73 13.80 -8.53 -19.29
CA GLY A 73 14.80 -8.48 -20.36
C GLY A 73 15.40 -9.85 -20.60
#